data_AF-A0A0B6Y055-F1
#
_entry.id   AF-A0A0B6Y055-F1
#
_cell.length_a   1.000
_cell.length_b   1.000
_cell.length_c   1.000
_cell.angle_alpha   90.00
_cell.angle_beta   90.00
_cell.angle_gamma   90.00
#
_symmetry.space_group_name_H-M   'P 1'
#
loop_
_entity.id
_entity.type
_entity.pdbx_description
1 polymer ?
#
loop_
_entity_poly.entity_id
_entity_poly.type
_entity_poly.pdbx_seq_one_letter_code
_entity_poly.pdbx_strand_id
1 'polypeptide(L)'
;NFQSKDYSLGFPRGAPYLDDINKALLQLKEGGVLDQLKEKWWAVGKNCTGEDDTRSVSEKTTAELELTNMIGVFIVLAIFIGIAILFDIGERIYRRKMENRQKQITAELNTPSDTNALDSHFLK
;
A
#
# COMPACT_ATOMS: atom_id res chain seq x y z
N ASN A 1 -7.75 15.08 -21.22
CA ASN A 1 -6.45 15.76 -21.39
C ASN A 1 -5.64 15.04 -22.46
N PHE A 2 -5.83 15.40 -23.74
CA PHE A 2 -4.97 14.92 -24.84
C PHE A 2 -3.89 15.98 -25.05
N GLN A 3 -2.70 15.78 -24.47
CA GLN A 3 -1.53 16.55 -24.87
C GLN A 3 -0.93 15.85 -26.09
N SER A 4 -1.05 16.46 -27.28
CA SER A 4 -0.28 16.06 -28.45
C SER A 4 1.19 16.36 -28.16
N LYS A 5 2.00 15.31 -27.99
CA LYS A 5 3.45 15.44 -27.89
C LYS A 5 4.01 15.55 -29.29
N ASP A 6 4.40 16.75 -29.67
CA ASP A 6 5.05 17.01 -30.95
C ASP A 6 6.55 16.79 -30.82
N TYR A 7 7.13 15.99 -31.73
CA TYR A 7 8.57 15.73 -31.78
C TYR A 7 9.24 16.73 -32.71
N SER A 8 10.31 17.38 -32.25
CA SER A 8 11.10 18.33 -33.03
C SER A 8 12.56 17.88 -33.12
N LEU A 9 13.15 18.00 -34.30
CA LEU A 9 14.57 17.73 -34.54
C LEU A 9 15.36 19.04 -34.41
N GLY A 10 16.35 19.07 -33.51
CA GLY A 10 17.19 20.24 -33.27
C GLY A 10 18.46 20.23 -34.14
N PHE A 11 18.72 21.33 -34.85
CA PHE A 11 19.93 21.51 -35.66
C PHE A 11 20.63 22.85 -35.32
N PRO A 12 21.96 22.95 -35.48
CA PRO A 12 22.68 24.20 -35.28
C PRO A 12 22.26 25.25 -36.33
N ARG A 13 22.19 26.53 -35.92
CA ARG A 13 21.78 27.63 -36.79
C ARG A 13 22.74 27.77 -37.98
N GLY A 14 22.20 27.78 -39.20
CA GLY A 14 22.97 27.94 -40.44
C GLY A 14 23.55 26.64 -41.01
N ALA A 15 23.07 25.48 -40.58
CA ALA A 15 23.48 24.20 -41.16
C ALA A 15 23.10 24.10 -42.65
N PRO A 16 24.06 23.96 -43.58
CA PRO A 16 23.79 23.91 -45.03
C PRO A 16 23.04 22.64 -45.46
N TYR A 17 22.94 21.62 -44.59
CA TYR A 17 22.25 20.36 -44.82
C TYR A 17 20.82 20.32 -44.29
N LEU A 18 20.37 21.39 -43.60
CA LEU A 18 19.04 21.43 -42.99
C LEU A 18 17.93 21.33 -44.04
N ASP A 19 18.12 22.04 -45.15
CA ASP A 19 17.15 22.10 -46.25
C ASP A 19 17.04 20.75 -46.97
N ASP A 20 18.16 20.06 -47.17
CA ASP A 20 18.20 18.72 -47.77
C ASP A 20 17.52 17.68 -46.86
N ILE A 21 17.77 17.73 -45.54
CA ILE A 21 17.11 16.84 -44.57
C ILE A 21 15.62 17.11 -44.52
N ASN A 22 15.18 18.38 -44.50
CA ASN A 22 13.76 18.71 -44.48
C ASN A 22 13.06 18.22 -45.75
N LYS A 23 13.70 18.37 -46.91
CA LYS A 23 13.19 17.87 -48.19
C LYS A 23 13.10 16.34 -48.21
N ALA A 24 14.13 15.64 -47.75
CA ALA A 24 14.11 14.18 -47.64
C ALA A 24 13.02 13.71 -46.66
N LEU A 25 12.86 14.37 -45.51
CA LEU A 25 11.83 14.05 -44.53
C LEU A 25 10.42 14.23 -45.12
N LEU A 26 10.20 15.30 -45.90
CA LEU A 26 8.93 15.54 -46.57
C LEU A 26 8.61 14.41 -47.57
N GLN A 27 9.60 13.99 -48.37
CA GLN A 27 9.45 12.86 -49.29
C GLN A 27 9.19 11.53 -48.56
N LEU A 28 9.82 11.31 -47.41
CA LEU A 28 9.59 10.12 -46.58
C LEU A 28 8.18 10.11 -45.97
N LYS A 29 7.66 11.29 -45.60
CA LYS A 29 6.29 11.46 -45.10
C LYS A 29 5.26 11.22 -46.21
N GLU A 30 5.47 11.80 -47.40
CA GLU A 30 4.59 11.62 -48.56
C GLU A 30 4.62 10.18 -49.09
N GLY A 31 5.78 9.52 -49.02
CA GLY A 31 5.97 8.12 -49.41
C GLY A 31 5.44 7.09 -48.40
N GLY A 32 4.84 7.53 -47.28
CA GLY A 32 4.27 6.62 -46.26
C GLY A 32 5.30 5.76 -45.52
N VAL A 33 6.60 6.04 -45.70
CA VAL A 33 7.69 5.28 -45.08
C VAL A 33 7.66 5.45 -43.56
N LEU A 34 7.24 6.63 -43.09
CA LEU A 34 7.12 6.92 -41.65
C LEU A 34 6.07 6.02 -40.98
N ASP A 35 4.96 5.73 -41.66
CA ASP A 35 3.91 4.85 -41.14
C ASP A 35 4.39 3.39 -41.09
N GLN A 36 5.12 2.94 -42.12
CA GLN A 36 5.76 1.62 -42.14
C GLN A 36 6.80 1.48 -41.02
N LEU A 37 7.59 2.52 -40.76
CA LEU A 37 8.57 2.53 -39.68
C LEU A 37 7.89 2.53 -38.31
N LYS A 38 6.82 3.32 -38.16
CA LYS A 38 5.99 3.36 -36.95
C LYS A 38 5.38 1.98 -36.68
N GLU A 39 4.80 1.35 -37.70
CA GLU A 39 4.24 0.01 -37.58
C GLU A 39 5.34 -1.00 -37.24
N LYS A 40 6.49 -0.97 -37.91
CA LYS A 40 7.60 -1.90 -37.63
C LYS A 40 8.13 -1.78 -36.20
N TRP A 41 8.32 -0.57 -35.68
CA TRP A 41 8.86 -0.37 -34.33
C TRP A 41 7.81 -0.51 -33.22
N TRP A 42 6.57 -0.08 -33.47
CA TRP A 42 5.49 -0.21 -32.49
C TRP A 42 4.74 -1.54 -32.55
N ALA A 43 4.80 -2.30 -33.65
CA ALA A 43 4.26 -3.66 -33.73
C ALA A 43 5.12 -4.67 -32.98
N VAL A 44 6.45 -4.48 -32.93
CA VAL A 44 7.34 -5.32 -32.10
C VAL A 44 7.04 -5.11 -30.61
N GLY A 45 6.58 -3.92 -30.21
CA GLY A 45 6.06 -3.64 -28.87
C GLY A 45 4.70 -4.27 -28.55
N LYS A 46 3.98 -4.83 -29.54
CA LYS A 46 2.72 -5.58 -29.33
C LYS A 46 2.96 -7.04 -28.94
N ASN A 47 4.20 -7.50 -28.83
CA ASN A 47 4.48 -8.83 -28.27
C ASN A 47 4.29 -8.91 -26.74
N CYS A 48 3.76 -7.86 -26.09
CA CYS A 48 3.11 -7.93 -24.78
C CYS A 48 1.58 -7.94 -24.87
N THR A 49 1.01 -8.31 -26.02
CA THR A 49 -0.36 -8.85 -26.11
C THR A 49 -0.29 -10.29 -26.61
N GLY A 50 0.51 -11.10 -25.93
CA GLY A 50 0.25 -12.53 -25.86
C GLY A 50 -0.82 -12.72 -24.79
N GLU A 51 -2.01 -13.11 -25.22
CA GLU A 51 -3.06 -13.70 -24.40
C GLU A 51 -3.61 -12.80 -23.29
N ASP A 52 -4.59 -11.97 -23.64
CA ASP A 52 -5.71 -11.75 -22.73
C ASP A 52 -6.90 -11.26 -23.53
N ASP A 53 -7.90 -12.13 -23.60
CA ASP A 53 -9.22 -11.95 -24.16
C ASP A 53 -10.05 -11.01 -23.24
N THR A 54 -9.50 -9.83 -22.95
CA THR A 54 -10.07 -8.85 -22.03
C THR A 54 -10.41 -7.55 -22.74
N ARG A 55 -10.93 -7.65 -23.97
CA ARG A 55 -11.72 -6.57 -24.62
C ARG A 55 -13.11 -6.40 -23.96
N SER A 56 -13.16 -6.46 -22.63
CA SER A 56 -14.27 -6.00 -21.76
C SER A 56 -13.76 -5.32 -20.47
N VAL A 57 -12.47 -4.96 -20.41
CA VAL A 57 -11.85 -4.33 -19.23
C VAL A 57 -11.75 -2.80 -19.34
N SER A 58 -12.12 -2.21 -20.48
CA SER A 58 -12.07 -0.74 -20.63
C SER A 58 -13.23 0.03 -19.97
N GLU A 59 -14.27 -0.66 -19.47
CA GLU A 59 -15.40 -0.02 -18.77
C GLU A 59 -15.44 -0.35 -17.25
N LYS A 60 -14.59 -1.28 -16.78
CA LYS A 60 -14.45 -1.66 -15.36
C LYS A 60 -13.19 -1.11 -14.68
N THR A 61 -12.26 -0.53 -15.43
CA THR A 61 -10.92 -0.13 -14.94
C THR A 61 -10.87 1.19 -14.18
N THR A 62 -11.93 1.99 -14.14
CA THR A 62 -11.93 3.25 -13.36
C THR A 62 -12.25 3.06 -11.88
N ALA A 63 -12.96 2.00 -11.49
CA ALA A 63 -13.23 1.68 -10.08
C ALA A 63 -12.23 0.67 -9.49
N GLU A 64 -11.57 -0.14 -10.33
CA GLU A 64 -10.63 -1.18 -9.89
C GLU A 64 -9.21 -0.66 -9.58
N LEU A 65 -8.80 0.48 -10.16
CA LEU A 65 -7.47 1.06 -9.85
C LEU A 65 -7.37 1.64 -8.43
N GLU A 66 -8.49 1.96 -7.79
CA GLU A 66 -8.50 2.53 -6.44
C GLU A 66 -8.55 1.43 -5.36
N LEU A 67 -9.40 0.41 -5.53
CA LEU A 67 -9.55 -0.68 -4.56
C LEU A 67 -8.34 -1.61 -4.50
N THR A 68 -7.79 -2.03 -5.65
CA THR A 68 -6.61 -2.91 -5.67
C THR A 68 -5.37 -2.22 -5.13
N ASN A 69 -5.24 -0.91 -5.32
CA ASN A 69 -4.13 -0.13 -4.74
C ASN A 69 -4.34 0.22 -3.26
N MET A 70 -5.57 0.31 -2.78
CA MET A 70 -5.89 0.60 -1.37
C MET A 70 -5.89 -0.65 -0.47
N ILE A 71 -5.76 -1.86 -1.03
CA ILE A 71 -5.77 -3.09 -0.23
C ILE A 71 -4.66 -3.10 0.83
N GLY A 72 -3.53 -2.44 0.56
CA GLY A 72 -2.43 -2.30 1.51
C GLY A 72 -2.83 -1.58 2.81
N VAL A 73 -3.64 -0.51 2.73
CA VAL A 73 -4.05 0.23 3.94
C VAL A 73 -5.01 -0.59 4.81
N PHE A 74 -5.90 -1.38 4.19
CA PHE A 74 -6.81 -2.27 4.92
C PHE A 74 -6.06 -3.37 5.68
N ILE A 75 -5.03 -3.97 5.09
CA ILE A 75 -4.22 -5.01 5.74
C ILE A 75 -3.49 -4.44 6.96
N VAL A 76 -2.86 -3.28 6.80
CA VAL A 76 -2.16 -2.60 7.90
C VAL A 76 -3.12 -2.29 9.05
N LEU A 77 -4.29 -1.73 8.75
CA LEU A 77 -5.35 -1.46 9.74
C LEU A 77 -5.78 -2.73 10.49
N ALA A 78 -6.01 -3.83 9.78
CA ALA A 78 -6.43 -5.10 10.38
C ALA A 78 -5.39 -5.65 11.37
N ILE A 79 -4.10 -5.56 11.03
CA ILE A 79 -3.01 -6.00 11.92
C ILE A 79 -2.95 -5.14 13.18
N PHE A 80 -3.05 -3.81 13.05
CA PHE A 80 -3.02 -2.91 14.21
C PHE A 80 -4.20 -3.14 15.15
N ILE A 81 -5.40 -3.37 14.61
CA ILE A 81 -6.59 -3.72 15.42
C ILE A 81 -6.34 -5.03 16.17
N GLY A 82 -5.80 -6.05 15.51
CA GLY A 82 -5.45 -7.32 16.15
C GLY A 82 -4.46 -7.16 17.30
N ILE A 83 -3.37 -6.42 17.08
CA ILE A 83 -2.35 -6.13 18.10
C ILE A 83 -2.94 -5.34 19.26
N ALA A 84 -3.75 -4.32 18.98
CA ALA A 84 -4.40 -3.50 20.00
C ALA A 84 -5.30 -4.34 20.90
N ILE A 85 -6.12 -5.22 20.32
CA ILE A 85 -7.00 -6.13 21.09
C ILE A 85 -6.17 -7.09 21.95
N LEU A 86 -5.08 -7.66 21.41
CA LEU A 86 -4.20 -8.55 22.17
C LEU A 86 -3.53 -7.83 23.33
N PHE A 87 -3.05 -6.60 23.11
CA PHE A 87 -2.43 -5.77 24.14
C PHE A 87 -3.43 -5.43 25.25
N ASP A 88 -4.65 -5.03 24.89
CA ASP A 88 -5.75 -4.77 25.81
C ASP A 88 -6.09 -5.99 26.67
N ILE A 89 -6.21 -7.17 26.06
CA ILE A 89 -6.49 -8.41 26.78
C ILE A 89 -5.34 -8.74 27.73
N GLY A 90 -4.10 -8.62 27.26
CA GLY A 90 -2.91 -8.85 28.06
C GLY A 90 -2.84 -7.94 29.28
N GLU A 91 -3.06 -6.64 29.09
CA GLU A 91 -3.07 -5.66 30.18
C GLU A 91 -4.21 -5.93 31.16
N ARG A 92 -5.43 -6.20 30.67
CA ARG A 92 -6.58 -6.50 31.53
C ARG A 92 -6.34 -7.75 32.37
N ILE A 93 -5.77 -8.81 31.82
CA ILE A 93 -5.45 -10.02 32.57
C ILE A 93 -4.36 -9.73 33.61
N TYR A 94 -3.32 -9.00 33.23
CA TYR A 94 -2.23 -8.63 34.15
C TYR A 94 -2.74 -7.79 35.33
N ARG A 95 -3.53 -6.76 35.03
CA ARG A 95 -4.14 -5.86 36.03
C ARG A 95 -5.07 -6.62 36.97
N ARG A 96 -5.97 -7.47 36.44
CA ARG A 96 -6.86 -8.32 37.27
C ARG A 96 -6.07 -9.27 38.16
N LYS A 97 -5.00 -9.89 37.66
CA LYS A 97 -4.16 -10.80 38.46
C LYS A 97 -3.44 -10.05 39.60
N MET A 98 -2.98 -8.83 39.33
CA MET A 98 -2.36 -7.98 40.34
C MET A 98 -3.38 -7.54 41.40
N GLU A 99 -4.55 -7.04 40.99
CA GLU A 99 -5.63 -6.63 41.89
C GLU A 99 -6.11 -7.78 42.78
N ASN A 100 -6.28 -8.98 42.23
CA ASN A 100 -6.69 -10.16 42.99
C ASN A 100 -5.65 -10.58 44.03
N ARG A 101 -4.35 -10.41 43.76
CA ARG A 101 -3.31 -10.62 44.77
C ARG A 101 -3.34 -9.56 45.85
N GLN A 102 -3.58 -8.29 45.49
CA GLN A 102 -3.69 -7.21 46.46
C GLN A 102 -4.89 -7.40 47.39
N LYS A 103 -6.06 -7.79 46.84
CA LYS A 103 -7.26 -8.10 47.63
C LYS A 103 -7.05 -9.25 48.59
N GLN A 104 -6.31 -10.30 48.20
CA GLN A 104 -5.95 -11.40 49.11
C GLN A 104 -5.04 -10.89 50.23
N ILE A 105 -3.99 -10.14 49.93
CA ILE A 105 -3.10 -9.58 50.97
C ILE A 105 -3.86 -8.67 51.95
N THR A 106 -4.78 -7.83 51.45
CA THR A 106 -5.59 -6.96 52.30
C THR A 106 -6.69 -7.71 53.05
N ALA A 107 -7.24 -8.79 52.50
CA ALA A 107 -8.18 -9.66 53.20
C ALA A 107 -7.50 -10.40 54.36
N GLU A 108 -6.28 -10.93 54.16
CA GLU A 108 -5.45 -11.53 55.19
C GLU A 108 -5.06 -10.52 56.30
N LEU A 109 -4.93 -9.23 55.95
CA LEU A 109 -4.64 -8.16 56.93
C LEU A 109 -5.89 -7.67 57.68
N ASN A 110 -7.08 -7.77 57.08
CA ASN A 110 -8.37 -7.37 57.67
C ASN A 110 -9.08 -8.51 58.40
N THR A 111 -8.69 -9.77 58.18
CA THR A 111 -9.04 -10.85 59.11
C THR A 111 -8.43 -10.50 60.45
N PRO A 112 -9.23 -10.36 61.52
CA PRO A 112 -8.71 -10.03 62.85
C PRO A 112 -7.72 -11.14 63.23
N SER A 113 -6.45 -10.82 63.09
CA SER A 113 -5.33 -11.62 63.59
C SER A 113 -5.64 -11.94 65.05
N ASP A 114 -5.45 -13.18 65.45
CA ASP A 114 -5.85 -13.83 66.70
C ASP A 114 -5.31 -13.18 68.00
N THR A 115 -5.48 -11.86 68.18
CA THR A 115 -5.12 -11.15 69.40
C THR A 115 -6.03 -11.53 70.57
N ASN A 116 -7.20 -12.11 70.30
CA ASN A 116 -8.10 -12.63 71.34
C ASN A 116 -7.75 -14.05 71.79
N ALA A 117 -6.99 -14.82 71.00
CA ALA A 117 -6.61 -16.19 71.37
C ALA A 117 -5.40 -16.22 72.32
N LEU A 118 -4.43 -15.32 72.09
CA LEU A 118 -3.23 -15.23 72.95
C LEU A 118 -3.51 -14.55 74.30
N ASP A 119 -4.51 -13.67 74.40
CA ASP A 119 -4.85 -13.00 75.67
C ASP A 119 -5.58 -13.96 76.65
N SER A 120 -6.36 -14.91 76.12
CA SER A 120 -7.07 -15.90 76.95
C SER A 120 -6.17 -16.95 77.60
N HIS A 121 -4.93 -17.12 77.12
CA HIS A 121 -3.95 -18.08 77.65
C HIS A 121 -2.94 -17.45 78.65
N PHE A 122 -2.90 -16.11 78.75
CA PHE A 122 -2.10 -15.39 79.75
C PHE A 122 -2.90 -15.03 81.03
N LEU A 123 -4.22 -15.20 81.01
CA LEU A 123 -5.12 -14.92 82.13
C LEU A 123 -5.44 -16.13 83.05
N LYS A 124 -4.66 -17.22 82.97
CA LYS A 124 -4.85 -18.41 83.82
C LYS A 124 -3.67 -18.69 84.72
#